data_AF-K1TFG3-F1
#
_entry.id   AF-K1TFG3-F1
#
_cell.length_a   1.000
_cell.length_b   1.000
_cell.length_c   1.000
_cell.angle_alpha   90.00
_cell.angle_beta   90.00
_cell.angle_gamma   90.00
#
_symmetry.space_group_name_H-M   'P 1'
#
loop_
_entity.id
_entity.type
_entity.pdbx_description
1 polymer ?
#
loop_
_entity_poly.entity_id
_entity_poly.type
_entity_poly.pdbx_seq_one_letter_code
_entity_poly.pdbx_strand_id
1 'polypeptide(L)' 'MAKLKICGLKRLEDIEYVNELKPDYIGFILTPGFRRSINRKT' A
#
# COMPACT_ATOMS: atom_id res chain seq x y z
N MET A 1 -13.70 17.57 -4.63
CA MET A 1 -13.68 16.24 -3.95
C MET A 1 -12.25 15.95 -3.52
N ALA A 2 -12.02 15.49 -2.29
CA ALA A 2 -10.68 15.11 -1.84
C ALA A 2 -10.31 13.72 -2.39
N LYS A 3 -9.04 13.50 -2.73
CA LYS A 3 -8.52 12.20 -3.16
C LYS A 3 -8.01 11.40 -1.96
N LEU A 4 -8.35 10.11 -1.89
CA LEU A 4 -7.95 9.20 -0.83
C LEU A 4 -6.76 8.34 -1.26
N LYS A 5 -5.74 8.24 -0.39
CA LYS A 5 -4.56 7.38 -0.59
C LYS A 5 -4.35 6.44 0.59
N ILE A 6 -4.20 5.16 0.30
CA ILE A 6 -3.81 4.14 1.29
C ILE A 6 -2.36 3.71 0.99
N CYS A 7 -1.49 3.69 2.00
CA CYS A 7 -0.04 3.53 1.79
C CYS A 7 0.63 2.62 2.81
N GLY A 8 1.74 2.02 2.40
CA GLY A 8 2.48 1.04 3.20
C GLY A 8 1.80 -0.32 3.17
N LEU A 9 1.18 -0.68 2.04
CA LEU A 9 0.64 -2.01 1.79
C LEU A 9 1.82 -3.00 1.74
N LYS A 10 1.67 -4.17 2.35
CA LYS A 10 2.75 -5.17 2.42
C LYS A 10 2.26 -6.60 2.27
N ARG A 11 1.02 -6.88 2.67
CA ARG A 11 0.46 -8.23 2.63
C ARG A 11 -0.53 -8.36 1.48
N LEU A 12 -0.82 -9.59 1.08
CA LEU A 12 -1.80 -9.85 0.04
C LEU A 12 -3.21 -9.43 0.48
N GLU A 13 -3.54 -9.60 1.76
CA GLU A 13 -4.84 -9.18 2.30
C GLU A 13 -5.02 -7.66 2.19
N ASP A 14 -3.94 -6.89 2.37
CA ASP A 14 -3.98 -5.43 2.16
C ASP A 14 -4.41 -5.09 0.72
N ILE A 15 -3.96 -5.88 -0.26
CA ILE A 15 -4.29 -5.73 -1.69
C ILE A 15 -5.74 -6.11 -1.97
N GLU A 16 -6.23 -7.19 -1.35
CA GLU A 16 -7.63 -7.61 -1.45
C GLU A 16 -8.57 -6.50 -0.96
N TYR A 17 -8.27 -5.92 0.21
CA TYR A 17 -9.09 -4.83 0.76
C TYR A 17 -9.07 -3.56 -0.11
N VAL A 18 -7.90 -3.12 -0.61
CA VAL A 18 -7.87 -1.92 -1.47
C VAL A 18 -8.51 -2.14 -2.83
N ASN A 19 -8.52 -3.38 -3.35
CA ASN A 19 -9.25 -3.72 -4.58
C ASN A 19 -10.77 -3.64 -4.38
N GLU A 20 -11.27 -4.03 -3.20
CA GLU A 20 -12.69 -3.88 -2.84
C GLU A 20 -13.07 -2.40 -2.65
N LEU A 21 -12.24 -1.66 -1.90
CA LEU A 21 -12.53 -0.28 -1.48
C LEU A 21 -12.23 0.78 -2.55
N LYS A 22 -11.38 0.48 -3.52
CA LYS A 22 -11.03 1.34 -4.68
C LYS A 22 -10.68 2.80 -4.30
N PRO A 23 -9.65 3.05 -3.47
CA PRO A 23 -9.16 4.41 -3.22
C PRO A 23 -8.58 5.03 -4.50
N ASP A 24 -8.45 6.35 -4.56
CA ASP A 24 -7.84 7.03 -5.72
C ASP A 24 -6.39 6.60 -5.95
N TYR A 25 -5.66 6.29 -4.87
CA TYR A 25 -4.27 5.84 -4.93
C TYR A 25 -3.93 4.78 -3.90
N ILE A 26 -3.00 3.90 -4.27
CA ILE A 26 -2.30 2.99 -3.37
C ILE A 26 -0.79 3.26 -3.39
N GLY A 27 -0.06 2.82 -2.37
CA GLY A 27 1.39 3.04 -2.33
C GLY A 27 2.17 2.07 -1.45
N PHE A 28 3.40 1.82 -1.88
CA PHE A 28 4.39 0.98 -1.20
C PHE A 28 5.53 1.83 -0.67
N ILE A 29 6.15 1.40 0.44
CA ILE A 29 7.32 2.07 1.00
C ILE A 29 8.56 1.33 0.50
N LEU A 30 9.36 1.99 -0.35
CA LEU A 30 10.58 1.40 -0.92
C LEU A 30 11.86 1.87 -0.20
N THR A 31 11.75 2.92 0.62
CA THR A 31 12.87 3.42 1.43
C THR A 31 13.14 2.45 2.60
N PRO A 32 14.40 2.08 2.87
CA PRO A 32 14.72 1.25 4.04
C PRO A 32 14.46 2.00 5.36
N GLY A 33 14.34 1.26 6.46
CA GLY A 33 14.17 1.83 7.81
C GLY A 33 12.73 2.00 8.29
N PHE A 34 11.72 1.75 7.43
CA PHE A 34 10.33 1.72 7.87
C PHE A 34 9.84 0.29 8.11
N ARG A 35 8.99 0.09 9.11
CA ARG A 35 8.40 -1.21 9.47
C ARG A 35 7.66 -1.88 8.28
N ARG A 36 7.07 -1.06 7.42
CA ARG A 36 6.28 -1.49 6.24
C ARG A 36 7.04 -1.34 4.92
N SER A 37 8.36 -1.18 4.98
CA SER A 37 9.18 -1.21 3.77
C SER A 37 9.10 -2.58 3.10
N ILE A 38 9.00 -2.57 1.78
CA ILE A 38 9.07 -3.76 0.93
C ILE A 38 10.17 -3.58 -0.12
N ASN A 39 10.62 -4.71 -0.67
CA ASN A 39 11.56 -4.75 -1.77
C ASN A 39 11.00 -5.69 -2.84
N ARG A 40 11.71 -5.84 -3.97
CA ARG A 40 11.23 -6.65 -5.11
C ARG A 40 10.95 -8.13 -4.79
N LYS A 41 11.49 -8.67 -3.69
CA LYS A 41 11.30 -10.07 -3.27
C LYS A 41 10.16 -10.25 -2.27
N THR A 42 9.69 -9.17 -1.65
CA THR A 42 8.70 -9.20 -0.56
C THR A 42 7.37 -8.70 -1.07
#